data_AF-A0A5C3KC58-F1
#
_entry.id   AF-A0A5C3KC58-F1
#
_cell.length_a   1.000
_cell.length_b   1.000
_cell.length_c   1.000
_cell.angle_alpha   90.00
_cell.angle_beta   90.00
_cell.angle_gamma   90.00
#
_symmetry.space_group_name_H-M   'P 1'
#
loop_
_entity.id
_entity.type
_entity.pdbx_description
1 polymer ?
#
loop_
_entity_poly.entity_id
_entity_poly.type
_entity_poly.pdbx_seq_one_letter_code
_entity_poly.pdbx_strand_id
1 'polypeptide(L)'
;MTLSRSSSSSSTPVTSPSPSPPTAISAAAATIYLPNTPNYSGSLLRASTFRLGVDSTTGKDVNVPVSELLPIVHPNDLVLGGWDISAVPMEKAMTHSMVVDYDLQRQFRSKEISKSSVVNDMVANRLLFKAPELNEKGAPKDKGEHPDHVVVIKYVPAVGDSKRAINEYFSEIFCGGRSVVNIFNECEDSLLATPLILDLSILAELLTRVKYQKVGEPEFKPLHSVLSLLSYMLKAPLVKPGTEVINRLNRQRNSLEAFLKACLGLEGSSDLLLETRLW
;
A
#
# COMPACT_ATOMS: atom_id res chain seq x y z
N MET A 1 53.87 51.17 -67.00
CA MET A 1 52.63 50.47 -66.62
C MET A 1 52.39 50.74 -65.14
N THR A 2 51.40 51.59 -64.89
CA THR A 2 50.61 51.89 -63.68
C THR A 2 51.18 51.75 -62.27
N LEU A 3 50.97 52.84 -61.51
CA LEU A 3 51.44 53.21 -60.17
C LEU A 3 50.49 52.79 -59.01
N SER A 4 51.09 52.72 -57.81
CA SER A 4 50.66 53.23 -56.49
C SER A 4 49.55 52.59 -55.63
N ARG A 5 49.99 52.16 -54.42
CA ARG A 5 49.54 52.45 -53.02
C ARG A 5 48.07 52.33 -52.56
N SER A 6 47.96 51.62 -51.42
CA SER A 6 47.18 51.86 -50.18
C SER A 6 45.65 51.81 -50.19
N SER A 7 45.07 50.99 -49.30
CA SER A 7 44.32 51.46 -48.12
C SER A 7 43.73 50.29 -47.31
N SER A 8 43.73 50.48 -46.00
CA SER A 8 43.13 49.66 -44.95
C SER A 8 41.61 49.80 -44.92
N SER A 9 40.89 48.69 -44.66
CA SER A 9 39.56 48.76 -44.05
C SER A 9 39.35 47.61 -43.06
N SER A 10 39.00 48.01 -41.85
CA SER A 10 38.62 47.22 -40.71
C SER A 10 37.30 46.48 -40.94
N SER A 11 37.26 45.18 -40.66
CA SER A 11 36.01 44.46 -40.39
C SER A 11 36.15 43.69 -39.08
N THR A 12 35.33 44.09 -38.12
CA THR A 12 35.12 43.49 -36.82
C THR A 12 34.55 42.08 -36.97
N PRO A 13 35.05 41.04 -36.25
CA PRO A 13 34.31 39.81 -36.12
C PRO A 13 33.21 40.01 -35.08
N VAL A 14 31.97 39.94 -35.56
CA VAL A 14 30.74 39.92 -34.78
C VAL A 14 30.79 38.76 -33.79
N THR A 15 30.63 39.09 -32.51
CA THR A 15 30.36 38.18 -31.39
C THR A 15 29.09 37.37 -31.67
N SER A 16 29.21 36.06 -31.85
CA SER A 16 28.07 35.15 -31.83
C SER A 16 27.67 34.87 -30.38
N PRO A 17 26.38 34.99 -30.01
CA PRO A 17 25.92 34.76 -28.65
C PRO A 17 25.93 33.25 -28.32
N SER A 18 26.46 32.92 -27.15
CA SER A 18 26.34 31.60 -26.53
C SER A 18 24.86 31.20 -26.43
N PRO A 19 24.46 29.97 -26.77
CA PRO A 19 23.08 29.53 -26.58
C PRO A 19 22.82 29.38 -25.07
N SER A 20 21.91 30.20 -24.55
CA SER A 20 21.26 29.97 -23.27
C SER A 20 20.46 28.65 -23.31
N PRO A 21 20.32 27.92 -22.19
CA PRO A 21 19.60 26.66 -22.18
C PRO A 21 18.11 26.92 -22.47
N PRO A 22 17.44 26.08 -23.28
CA PRO A 22 16.03 26.24 -23.55
C PRO A 22 15.22 25.91 -22.30
N THR A 23 14.48 26.90 -21.81
CA THR A 23 13.35 26.70 -20.89
C THR A 23 12.25 25.96 -21.63
N ALA A 24 12.28 24.63 -21.56
CA ALA A 24 11.19 23.77 -21.99
C ALA A 24 10.71 22.96 -20.78
N ILE A 25 9.57 23.36 -20.23
CA ILE A 25 8.76 22.53 -19.34
C ILE A 25 8.23 21.40 -20.21
N SER A 26 8.98 20.30 -20.27
CA SER A 26 8.52 19.02 -20.75
C SER A 26 8.43 18.11 -19.53
N ALA A 27 7.21 17.72 -19.17
CA ALA A 27 6.97 16.61 -18.25
C ALA A 27 7.39 15.30 -18.93
N ALA A 28 8.69 15.14 -19.15
CA ALA A 28 9.28 13.86 -19.47
C ALA A 28 9.37 13.10 -18.15
N ALA A 29 8.71 11.95 -18.09
CA ALA A 29 8.97 10.91 -17.10
C ALA A 29 10.42 10.42 -17.28
N ALA A 30 11.37 11.24 -16.85
CA ALA A 30 12.73 10.83 -16.62
C ALA A 30 12.72 10.07 -15.29
N THR A 31 12.65 8.75 -15.37
CA THR A 31 13.12 7.89 -14.29
C THR A 31 14.60 8.19 -14.11
N ILE A 32 14.89 9.21 -13.31
CA ILE A 32 16.21 9.47 -12.77
C ILE A 32 16.49 8.26 -11.87
N TYR A 33 17.39 7.38 -12.31
CA TYR A 33 18.06 6.44 -11.41
C TYR A 33 18.81 7.29 -10.39
N LEU A 34 18.12 7.68 -9.32
CA LEU A 34 18.76 8.23 -8.14
C LEU A 34 19.75 7.17 -7.62
N PRO A 35 20.92 7.57 -7.08
CA PRO A 35 21.75 6.62 -6.36
C PRO A 35 20.88 5.92 -5.30
N ASN A 36 20.89 4.59 -5.29
CA ASN A 36 20.11 3.78 -4.35
C ASN A 36 20.60 4.05 -2.91
N THR A 37 20.01 5.05 -2.27
CA THR A 37 20.18 5.29 -0.84
C THR A 37 19.24 4.37 -0.06
N PRO A 38 19.67 3.86 1.12
CA PRO A 38 18.80 3.08 1.97
C PRO A 38 17.51 3.84 2.29
N ASN A 39 16.36 3.20 2.07
CA ASN A 39 15.04 3.79 2.26
C ASN A 39 14.01 2.74 2.69
N TYR A 40 12.84 3.19 3.12
CA TYR A 40 11.71 2.35 3.54
C TYR A 40 10.56 2.39 2.52
N SER A 41 10.87 2.41 1.23
CA SER A 41 9.83 2.37 0.20
C SER A 41 8.96 1.13 0.36
N GLY A 42 7.64 1.30 0.21
CA GLY A 42 6.66 0.25 0.47
C GLY A 42 6.10 0.23 1.90
N SER A 43 6.69 0.97 2.85
CA SER A 43 6.11 1.15 4.18
C SER A 43 4.97 2.19 4.16
N LEU A 44 3.81 1.81 4.67
CA LEU A 44 2.69 2.71 4.89
C LEU A 44 3.04 3.81 5.89
N LEU A 45 3.73 3.47 6.99
CA LEU A 45 4.02 4.44 8.05
C LEU A 45 5.15 5.41 7.68
N ARG A 46 6.11 4.98 6.86
CA ARG A 46 7.30 5.77 6.50
C ARG A 46 7.25 6.39 5.11
N ALA A 47 6.54 5.79 4.16
CA ALA A 47 6.50 6.24 2.76
C ALA A 47 5.11 6.72 2.31
N SER A 48 4.19 7.01 3.25
CA SER A 48 2.87 7.55 2.91
C SER A 48 2.50 8.78 3.72
N THR A 49 1.49 9.49 3.23
CA THR A 49 0.93 10.70 3.86
C THR A 49 -0.56 10.53 4.12
N PHE A 50 -1.07 11.27 5.10
CA PHE A 50 -2.50 11.48 5.30
C PHE A 50 -2.84 12.97 5.16
N ARG A 51 -4.02 13.24 4.63
CA ARG A 51 -4.54 14.58 4.45
C ARG A 51 -5.05 15.11 5.79
N LEU A 52 -4.53 16.21 6.33
CA LEU A 52 -5.06 16.80 7.56
C LEU A 52 -6.28 17.69 7.31
N GLY A 53 -6.29 18.39 6.17
CA GLY A 53 -7.34 19.33 5.86
C GLY A 53 -6.98 20.16 4.64
N VAL A 54 -7.54 21.37 4.58
CA VAL A 54 -7.29 22.35 3.53
C VAL A 54 -6.74 23.61 4.19
N ASP A 55 -5.71 24.20 3.58
CA ASP A 55 -5.22 25.50 3.99
C ASP A 55 -6.25 26.59 3.60
N SER A 56 -6.70 27.36 4.59
CA SER A 56 -7.66 28.45 4.41
C SER A 56 -7.19 29.56 3.46
N THR A 57 -5.88 29.78 3.31
CA THR A 57 -5.35 30.86 2.47
C THR A 57 -5.13 30.42 1.03
N THR A 58 -4.61 29.20 0.82
CA THR A 58 -4.31 28.70 -0.53
C THR A 58 -5.39 27.81 -1.12
N GLY A 59 -6.33 27.31 -0.30
CA GLY A 59 -7.36 26.35 -0.72
C GLY A 59 -6.80 24.97 -1.10
N LYS A 60 -5.54 24.68 -0.76
CA LYS A 60 -4.86 23.43 -1.12
C LYS A 60 -4.90 22.42 0.01
N ASP A 61 -4.91 21.14 -0.37
CA ASP A 61 -4.82 20.04 0.57
C ASP A 61 -3.48 20.03 1.30
N VAL A 62 -3.55 19.95 2.62
CA VAL A 62 -2.38 19.80 3.49
C VAL A 62 -2.23 18.32 3.82
N ASN A 63 -1.17 17.70 3.29
CA ASN A 63 -0.82 16.32 3.57
C ASN A 63 0.42 16.26 4.46
N VAL A 64 0.37 15.43 5.49
CA VAL A 64 1.50 15.22 6.41
C VAL A 64 1.97 13.77 6.37
N PRO A 65 3.27 13.51 6.55
CA PRO A 65 3.78 12.15 6.73
C PRO A 65 3.09 11.44 7.88
N VAL A 66 2.74 10.17 7.70
CA VAL A 66 2.05 9.39 8.75
C VAL A 66 2.87 9.32 10.04
N SER A 67 4.21 9.25 9.92
CA SER A 67 5.13 9.23 11.06
C SER A 67 5.16 10.51 11.88
N GLU A 68 4.63 11.62 11.38
CA GLU A 68 4.60 12.91 12.09
C GLU A 68 3.28 13.14 12.85
N LEU A 69 2.28 12.29 12.64
CA LEU A 69 0.97 12.44 13.29
C LEU A 69 1.02 12.12 14.78
N LEU A 70 1.65 11.01 15.14
CA LEU A 70 1.75 10.54 16.51
C LEU A 70 3.20 10.13 16.80
N PRO A 71 3.63 10.12 18.07
CA PRO A 71 4.95 9.64 18.44
C PRO A 71 5.03 8.14 18.16
N ILE A 72 5.62 7.77 17.03
CA ILE A 72 5.78 6.40 16.54
C ILE A 72 7.26 6.04 16.57
N VAL A 73 7.58 4.80 16.96
CA VAL A 73 8.95 4.28 16.99
C VAL A 73 9.55 4.27 15.58
N HIS A 74 10.81 4.72 15.45
CA HIS A 74 11.49 4.67 14.17
C HIS A 74 11.99 3.24 13.89
N PRO A 75 11.90 2.71 12.65
CA PRO A 75 12.35 1.35 12.35
C PRO A 75 13.82 1.06 12.71
N ASN A 76 14.70 2.08 12.67
CA ASN A 76 16.10 1.96 13.10
C ASN A 76 16.28 1.69 14.60
N ASP A 77 15.27 1.98 15.43
CA ASP A 77 15.35 1.78 16.87
C ASP A 77 14.88 0.38 17.29
N LEU A 78 14.46 -0.45 16.33
CA LEU A 78 14.04 -1.82 16.57
C LEU A 78 15.27 -2.72 16.76
N VAL A 79 15.34 -3.38 17.93
CA VAL A 79 16.30 -4.45 18.18
C VAL A 79 15.69 -5.77 17.76
N LEU A 80 16.21 -6.35 16.67
CA LEU A 80 15.69 -7.58 16.10
C LEU A 80 16.39 -8.81 16.69
N GLY A 81 15.58 -9.76 17.17
CA GLY A 81 15.99 -11.11 17.54
C GLY A 81 14.98 -12.11 16.99
N GLY A 82 15.24 -13.40 17.18
CA GLY A 82 14.32 -14.43 16.69
C GLY A 82 14.86 -15.84 16.84
N TRP A 83 14.10 -16.77 16.32
CA TRP A 83 14.42 -18.19 16.29
C TRP A 83 14.18 -18.70 14.87
N ASP A 84 15.10 -19.51 14.37
CA ASP A 84 14.96 -20.25 13.12
C ASP A 84 15.31 -21.71 13.38
N ILE A 85 14.70 -22.63 12.62
CA ILE A 85 15.06 -24.05 12.64
C ILE A 85 16.44 -24.30 12.02
N SER A 86 16.87 -23.39 11.15
CA SER A 86 18.18 -23.35 10.52
C SER A 86 19.16 -22.57 11.40
N ALA A 87 20.31 -23.17 11.70
CA ALA A 87 21.39 -22.49 12.44
C ALA A 87 22.27 -21.58 11.55
N VAL A 88 21.85 -21.29 10.32
CA VAL A 88 22.63 -20.50 9.36
C VAL A 88 22.70 -19.03 9.84
N PRO A 89 23.91 -18.46 9.99
CA PRO A 89 24.06 -17.04 10.33
C PRO A 89 23.42 -16.13 9.28
N MET A 90 22.88 -14.99 9.72
CA MET A 90 22.10 -14.06 8.88
C MET A 90 22.84 -13.59 7.61
N GLU A 91 24.15 -13.35 7.70
CA GLU A 91 24.99 -12.98 6.54
C GLU A 91 24.93 -14.04 5.42
N LYS A 92 24.98 -15.32 5.81
CA LYS A 92 24.84 -16.44 4.88
C LYS A 92 23.38 -16.63 4.47
N ALA A 93 22.43 -16.40 5.37
CA ALA A 93 21.01 -16.42 5.03
C ALA A 93 20.68 -15.44 3.91
N MET A 94 21.26 -14.22 3.92
CA MET A 94 21.09 -13.22 2.85
C MET A 94 21.53 -13.74 1.48
N THR A 95 22.65 -14.48 1.41
CA THR A 95 23.13 -15.12 0.18
C THR A 95 22.33 -16.37 -0.20
N HIS A 96 21.73 -17.05 0.78
CA HIS A 96 20.86 -18.22 0.59
C HIS A 96 19.38 -17.89 0.34
N SER A 97 18.97 -16.62 0.41
CA SER A 97 17.58 -16.17 0.22
C SER A 97 16.98 -16.51 -1.16
N MET A 98 17.74 -17.14 -2.06
CA MET A 98 17.25 -17.87 -3.22
C MET A 98 16.53 -19.17 -2.77
N VAL A 99 15.37 -18.97 -2.15
CA VAL A 99 14.43 -19.90 -1.50
C VAL A 99 14.62 -21.39 -1.81
N VAL A 100 15.10 -22.14 -0.80
CA VAL A 100 15.31 -23.60 -0.79
C VAL A 100 14.04 -24.39 -0.39
N ASP A 101 13.94 -25.63 -0.88
CA ASP A 101 12.88 -26.63 -0.70
C ASP A 101 12.65 -27.13 0.74
N TYR A 102 11.42 -27.03 1.26
CA TYR A 102 10.81 -27.99 2.22
C TYR A 102 9.27 -27.85 2.33
N ASP A 103 8.57 -29.00 2.25
CA ASP A 103 7.14 -29.28 2.48
C ASP A 103 6.09 -28.33 1.84
N LEU A 104 6.27 -28.10 0.53
CA LEU A 104 5.48 -27.19 -0.32
C LEU A 104 3.95 -27.36 -0.22
N GLN A 105 3.44 -28.59 -0.12
CA GLN A 105 2.00 -28.84 -0.26
C GLN A 105 1.16 -28.30 0.91
N ARG A 106 1.63 -28.45 2.16
CA ARG A 106 0.91 -27.94 3.33
C ARG A 106 0.92 -26.41 3.38
N GLN A 107 2.04 -25.80 3.00
CA GLN A 107 2.16 -24.34 2.95
C GLN A 107 1.29 -23.72 1.85
N PHE A 108 1.13 -24.39 0.70
CA PHE A 108 0.27 -23.91 -0.37
C PHE A 108 -1.20 -23.90 0.01
N ARG A 109 -1.69 -24.93 0.71
CA ARG A 109 -3.10 -24.98 1.13
C ARG A 109 -3.48 -23.80 2.04
N SER A 110 -2.61 -23.43 2.98
CA SER A 110 -2.82 -22.25 3.85
C SER A 110 -2.83 -20.94 3.04
N LYS A 111 -1.90 -20.81 2.09
CA LYS A 111 -1.82 -19.65 1.19
C LYS A 111 -3.01 -19.57 0.24
N GLU A 112 -3.55 -20.70 -0.19
CA GLU A 112 -4.73 -20.77 -1.05
C GLU A 112 -5.98 -20.28 -0.31
N ILE A 113 -6.22 -20.80 0.90
CA ILE A 113 -7.36 -20.40 1.74
C ILE A 113 -7.32 -18.90 2.02
N SER A 114 -6.18 -18.38 2.49
CA SER A 114 -6.05 -16.94 2.82
C SER A 114 -6.15 -16.04 1.58
N LYS A 115 -5.68 -16.49 0.41
CA LYS A 115 -5.84 -15.73 -0.83
C LYS A 115 -7.28 -15.74 -1.33
N SER A 116 -7.98 -16.85 -1.20
CA SER A 116 -9.37 -17.00 -1.63
C SER A 116 -10.36 -16.16 -0.81
N SER A 117 -10.10 -15.96 0.49
CA SER A 117 -11.05 -15.34 1.41
C SER A 117 -11.25 -13.84 1.23
N VAL A 118 -10.37 -13.17 0.48
CA VAL A 118 -10.34 -11.70 0.37
C VAL A 118 -11.52 -11.12 -0.39
N VAL A 119 -12.20 -11.90 -1.22
CA VAL A 119 -13.32 -11.41 -2.04
C VAL A 119 -14.67 -11.60 -1.33
N ASN A 120 -14.72 -12.37 -0.24
CA ASN A 120 -15.96 -12.79 0.41
C ASN A 120 -16.80 -11.60 0.93
N ASP A 121 -16.17 -10.55 1.46
CA ASP A 121 -16.86 -9.34 1.95
C ASP A 121 -17.25 -8.36 0.82
N MET A 122 -16.69 -8.54 -0.39
CA MET A 122 -17.03 -7.74 -1.56
C MET A 122 -18.30 -8.24 -2.26
N VAL A 123 -18.56 -9.55 -2.17
CA VAL A 123 -19.74 -10.24 -2.75
C VAL A 123 -21.02 -9.95 -1.96
N ALA A 124 -20.94 -9.24 -0.84
CA ALA A 124 -22.11 -8.79 -0.07
C ALA A 124 -23.05 -7.84 -0.84
N ASN A 125 -22.67 -7.33 -2.02
CA ASN A 125 -23.53 -6.47 -2.84
C ASN A 125 -24.69 -7.27 -3.46
N ARG A 126 -25.91 -7.03 -2.95
CA ARG A 126 -27.14 -7.74 -3.35
C ARG A 126 -27.72 -7.34 -4.70
N LEU A 127 -27.24 -6.26 -5.31
CA LEU A 127 -27.64 -5.87 -6.67
C LEU A 127 -26.92 -6.72 -7.73
N LEU A 128 -25.72 -7.21 -7.41
CA LEU A 128 -24.87 -7.95 -8.35
C LEU A 128 -24.86 -9.45 -8.05
N PHE A 129 -24.99 -9.85 -6.77
CA PHE A 129 -24.93 -11.24 -6.35
C PHE A 129 -26.18 -11.63 -5.54
N LYS A 130 -26.78 -12.78 -5.87
CA LYS A 130 -27.95 -13.29 -5.15
C LYS A 130 -27.63 -13.64 -3.70
N ALA A 131 -28.61 -13.38 -2.84
CA ALA A 131 -28.52 -13.71 -1.42
C ALA A 131 -28.50 -15.24 -1.20
N PRO A 132 -27.83 -15.71 -0.15
CA PRO A 132 -27.93 -17.10 0.27
C PRO A 132 -29.36 -17.46 0.66
N GLU A 133 -29.83 -18.63 0.27
CA GLU A 133 -31.10 -19.18 0.77
C GLU A 133 -31.01 -19.38 2.29
N LEU A 134 -32.08 -19.08 3.02
CA LEU A 134 -32.14 -19.30 4.46
C LEU A 134 -32.81 -20.64 4.75
N ASN A 135 -32.25 -21.40 5.68
CA ASN A 135 -32.87 -22.60 6.25
C ASN A 135 -34.07 -22.22 7.12
N GLU A 136 -34.92 -23.22 7.46
CA GLU A 136 -36.09 -23.09 8.35
C GLU A 136 -35.79 -22.47 9.72
N LYS A 137 -34.51 -22.45 10.14
CA LYS A 137 -34.01 -21.83 11.38
C LYS A 137 -33.49 -20.40 11.20
N GLY A 138 -33.69 -19.77 10.04
CA GLY A 138 -33.19 -18.43 9.72
C GLY A 138 -31.67 -18.33 9.54
N ALA A 139 -30.97 -19.47 9.48
CA ALA A 139 -29.53 -19.52 9.20
C ALA A 139 -29.30 -19.73 7.69
N PRO A 140 -28.29 -19.08 7.08
CA PRO A 140 -27.97 -19.30 5.67
C PRO A 140 -27.67 -20.77 5.39
N LYS A 141 -28.34 -21.33 4.38
CA LYS A 141 -28.20 -22.69 3.88
C LYS A 141 -26.89 -22.87 3.13
N ASP A 142 -26.53 -21.87 2.34
CA ASP A 142 -25.33 -21.82 1.52
C ASP A 142 -24.63 -20.44 1.62
N LYS A 143 -23.48 -20.30 0.97
CA LYS A 143 -22.71 -19.05 0.94
C LYS A 143 -23.28 -17.98 -0.03
N GLY A 144 -24.36 -18.29 -0.74
CA GLY A 144 -24.95 -17.43 -1.76
C GLY A 144 -24.19 -17.51 -3.08
N GLU A 145 -24.55 -16.64 -4.03
CA GLU A 145 -23.84 -16.54 -5.31
C GLU A 145 -22.44 -15.95 -5.08
N HIS A 146 -21.43 -16.57 -5.69
CA HIS A 146 -20.03 -16.17 -5.58
C HIS A 146 -19.36 -16.28 -6.95
N PRO A 147 -18.47 -15.36 -7.33
CA PRO A 147 -17.72 -15.48 -8.56
C PRO A 147 -16.79 -16.71 -8.49
N ASP A 148 -16.56 -17.32 -9.64
CA ASP A 148 -15.52 -18.33 -9.79
C ASP A 148 -14.16 -17.71 -9.45
N HIS A 149 -13.45 -18.31 -8.51
CA HIS A 149 -12.18 -17.80 -8.02
C HIS A 149 -11.20 -18.95 -7.80
N VAL A 150 -10.16 -18.99 -8.63
CA VAL A 150 -9.14 -20.04 -8.60
C VAL A 150 -7.79 -19.40 -8.30
N VAL A 151 -7.09 -19.96 -7.30
CA VAL A 151 -5.75 -19.53 -6.92
C VAL A 151 -4.78 -20.67 -7.17
N VAL A 152 -3.78 -20.44 -8.03
CA VAL A 152 -2.74 -21.43 -8.33
C VAL A 152 -1.39 -20.89 -7.87
N ILE A 153 -0.64 -21.72 -7.16
CA ILE A 153 0.74 -21.42 -6.75
C ILE A 153 1.61 -22.55 -7.28
N LYS A 154 2.60 -22.21 -8.11
CA LYS A 154 3.59 -23.14 -8.64
C LYS A 154 4.98 -22.67 -8.23
N TYR A 155 5.80 -23.60 -7.77
CA TYR A 155 7.21 -23.35 -7.50
C TYR A 155 8.00 -23.46 -8.80
N VAL A 156 8.73 -22.41 -9.14
CA VAL A 156 9.58 -22.33 -10.34
C VAL A 156 10.95 -21.84 -9.87
N PRO A 157 11.94 -22.73 -9.67
CA PRO A 157 13.23 -22.35 -9.08
C PRO A 157 13.95 -21.23 -9.84
N ALA A 158 13.78 -21.17 -11.16
CA ALA A 158 14.44 -20.19 -12.02
C ALA A 158 14.07 -18.73 -11.72
N VAL A 159 12.94 -18.45 -11.08
CA VAL A 159 12.51 -17.07 -10.78
C VAL A 159 13.00 -16.57 -9.42
N GLY A 160 13.51 -17.45 -8.54
CA GLY A 160 14.00 -17.04 -7.22
C GLY A 160 12.93 -16.29 -6.39
N ASP A 161 13.31 -15.14 -5.80
CA ASP A 161 12.42 -14.24 -5.05
C ASP A 161 11.54 -13.35 -5.95
N SER A 162 11.86 -13.27 -7.25
CA SER A 162 11.09 -12.51 -8.25
C SER A 162 9.81 -13.27 -8.60
N LYS A 163 8.78 -13.02 -7.82
CA LYS A 163 7.49 -13.67 -7.93
C LYS A 163 6.69 -13.06 -9.07
N ARG A 164 6.17 -13.94 -9.92
CA ARG A 164 5.29 -13.60 -11.04
C ARG A 164 3.84 -13.89 -10.66
N ALA A 165 3.04 -12.85 -10.48
CA ALA A 165 1.61 -12.95 -10.25
C ALA A 165 0.84 -12.61 -11.53
N ILE A 166 -0.01 -13.55 -11.96
CA ILE A 166 -0.84 -13.41 -13.14
C ILE A 166 -2.29 -13.51 -12.67
N ASN A 167 -3.07 -12.47 -12.91
CA ASN A 167 -4.49 -12.42 -12.56
C ASN A 167 -5.30 -12.06 -13.79
N GLU A 168 -6.42 -12.74 -13.98
CA GLU A 168 -7.44 -12.42 -14.97
C GLU A 168 -8.75 -12.16 -14.22
N TYR A 169 -9.33 -10.99 -14.43
CA TYR A 169 -10.62 -10.61 -13.89
C TYR A 169 -11.63 -10.57 -15.02
N PHE A 170 -12.60 -11.48 -14.97
CA PHE A 170 -13.73 -11.50 -15.87
C PHE A 170 -14.94 -10.86 -15.19
N SER A 171 -15.54 -9.85 -15.81
CA SER A 171 -16.71 -9.14 -15.29
C SER A 171 -17.80 -9.02 -16.36
N GLU A 172 -19.05 -9.20 -15.95
CA GLU A 172 -20.21 -8.87 -16.78
C GLU A 172 -20.59 -7.40 -16.57
N ILE A 173 -20.89 -6.70 -17.67
CA ILE A 173 -21.25 -5.28 -17.69
C ILE A 173 -22.59 -5.09 -18.40
N PHE A 174 -23.02 -3.83 -18.55
CA PHE A 174 -24.33 -3.47 -19.10
C PHE A 174 -24.66 -4.20 -20.42
N CYS A 175 -25.93 -4.57 -20.58
CA CYS A 175 -26.46 -5.34 -21.72
C CYS A 175 -25.78 -6.70 -21.98
N GLY A 176 -25.28 -7.37 -20.94
CA GLY A 176 -24.58 -8.64 -21.08
C GLY A 176 -23.21 -8.51 -21.74
N GLY A 177 -22.66 -7.29 -21.81
CA GLY A 177 -21.29 -7.06 -22.24
C GLY A 177 -20.30 -7.69 -21.27
N ARG A 178 -19.05 -7.84 -21.71
CA ARG A 178 -17.98 -8.46 -20.91
C ARG A 178 -16.78 -7.53 -20.82
N SER A 179 -16.19 -7.43 -19.64
CA SER A 179 -14.93 -6.74 -19.38
C SER A 179 -13.92 -7.75 -18.85
N VAL A 180 -12.74 -7.78 -19.45
CA VAL A 180 -11.64 -8.66 -19.04
C VAL A 180 -10.43 -7.80 -18.71
N VAL A 181 -9.91 -7.93 -17.49
CA VAL A 181 -8.73 -7.21 -17.02
C VAL A 181 -7.65 -8.21 -16.67
N ASN A 182 -6.54 -8.14 -17.39
CA ASN A 182 -5.36 -8.97 -17.15
C ASN A 182 -4.29 -8.16 -16.44
N ILE A 183 -3.83 -8.66 -15.30
CA ILE A 183 -2.78 -8.03 -14.48
C ILE A 183 -1.62 -9.00 -14.39
N PHE A 184 -0.48 -8.57 -14.94
CA PHE A 184 0.81 -9.24 -14.76
C PHE A 184 1.66 -8.39 -13.82
N ASN A 185 2.12 -8.99 -12.72
CA ASN A 185 2.96 -8.32 -11.74
C ASN A 185 4.21 -9.15 -11.47
N GLU A 186 5.38 -8.54 -11.62
CA GLU A 186 6.68 -9.09 -11.25
C GLU A 186 7.20 -8.30 -10.05
N CYS A 187 7.40 -8.98 -8.94
CA CYS A 187 7.80 -8.35 -7.69
C CYS A 187 8.70 -9.27 -6.88
N GLU A 188 9.73 -8.71 -6.27
CA GLU A 188 10.49 -9.36 -5.22
C GLU A 188 9.61 -9.49 -3.96
N ASP A 189 9.20 -10.71 -3.61
CA ASP A 189 8.24 -10.95 -2.52
C ASP A 189 8.82 -10.49 -1.17
N SER A 190 10.14 -10.64 -0.99
CA SER A 190 10.85 -10.23 0.23
C SER A 190 10.91 -8.70 0.39
N LEU A 191 11.11 -7.96 -0.70
CA LEU A 191 11.15 -6.49 -0.67
C LEU A 191 9.76 -5.89 -0.43
N LEU A 192 8.69 -6.57 -0.87
CA LEU A 192 7.32 -6.17 -0.52
C LEU A 192 6.92 -6.55 0.91
N ALA A 193 7.39 -7.69 1.42
CA ALA A 193 7.01 -8.18 2.73
C ALA A 193 7.72 -7.45 3.88
N THR A 194 9.00 -7.13 3.72
CA THR A 194 9.82 -6.49 4.76
C THR A 194 9.21 -5.19 5.32
N PRO A 195 8.81 -4.19 4.51
CA PRO A 195 8.21 -2.97 5.04
C PRO A 195 6.86 -3.21 5.74
N LEU A 196 6.07 -4.20 5.29
CA LEU A 196 4.81 -4.56 5.94
C LEU A 196 5.03 -5.17 7.33
N ILE A 197 6.10 -5.97 7.50
CA ILE A 197 6.49 -6.52 8.81
C ILE A 197 6.90 -5.39 9.76
N LEU A 198 7.71 -4.44 9.28
CA LEU A 198 8.09 -3.27 10.06
C LEU A 198 6.87 -2.47 10.49
N ASP A 199 5.97 -2.15 9.55
CA ASP A 199 4.75 -1.39 9.86
C ASP A 199 3.85 -2.13 10.86
N LEU A 200 3.75 -3.45 10.75
CA LEU A 200 2.97 -4.27 11.68
C LEU A 200 3.54 -4.17 13.10
N SER A 201 4.86 -4.32 13.26
CA SER A 201 5.50 -4.25 14.57
C SER A 201 5.41 -2.85 15.20
N ILE A 202 5.61 -1.81 14.40
CA ILE A 202 5.56 -0.41 14.84
C ILE A 202 4.12 0.00 15.20
N LEU A 203 3.13 -0.37 14.38
CA LEU A 203 1.74 -0.06 14.68
C LEU A 203 1.23 -0.86 15.88
N ALA A 204 1.65 -2.12 16.03
CA ALA A 204 1.33 -2.90 17.21
C ALA A 204 1.86 -2.24 18.49
N GLU A 205 3.11 -1.78 18.49
CA GLU A 205 3.71 -1.01 19.60
C GLU A 205 2.87 0.23 19.93
N LEU A 206 2.52 1.06 18.93
CA LEU A 206 1.69 2.24 19.13
C LEU A 206 0.35 1.89 19.79
N LEU A 207 -0.31 0.84 19.31
CA LEU A 207 -1.62 0.40 19.83
C LEU A 207 -1.53 -0.12 21.28
N THR A 208 -0.37 -0.61 21.74
CA THR A 208 -0.19 -0.97 23.16
C THR A 208 -0.17 0.25 24.10
N ARG A 209 0.19 1.43 23.58
CA ARG A 209 0.19 2.69 24.34
C ARG A 209 -1.18 3.36 24.41
N VAL A 210 -2.10 3.01 23.51
CA VAL A 210 -3.43 3.61 23.46
C VAL A 210 -4.34 2.98 24.50
N LYS A 211 -4.97 3.82 25.32
CA LYS A 211 -6.04 3.44 26.26
C LYS A 211 -7.28 4.29 26.00
N TYR A 212 -8.45 3.73 26.26
CA TYR A 212 -9.72 4.42 26.08
C TYR A 212 -10.63 4.25 27.30
N GLN A 213 -11.59 5.15 27.44
CA GLN A 213 -12.59 5.11 28.50
C GLN A 213 -13.93 5.51 27.89
N LYS A 214 -14.99 4.79 28.25
CA LYS A 214 -16.34 5.21 27.91
C LYS A 214 -16.74 6.38 28.82
N VAL A 215 -17.36 7.41 28.26
CA VAL A 215 -17.83 8.56 29.03
C VAL A 215 -18.72 8.08 30.18
N GLY A 216 -18.32 8.40 31.42
CA GLY A 216 -19.01 7.97 32.65
C GLY A 216 -18.45 6.72 33.33
N GLU A 217 -17.51 6.00 32.71
CA GLU A 217 -16.72 4.97 33.40
C GLU A 217 -15.50 5.60 34.08
N PRO A 218 -15.03 5.10 35.25
CA PRO A 218 -13.94 5.71 36.00
C PRO A 218 -12.54 5.27 35.55
N GLU A 219 -12.39 4.16 34.82
CA GLU A 219 -11.08 3.59 34.48
C GLU A 219 -10.81 3.52 32.97
N PHE A 220 -9.55 3.74 32.59
CA PHE A 220 -9.05 3.55 31.24
C PHE A 220 -8.70 2.09 30.98
N LYS A 221 -9.18 1.56 29.85
CA LYS A 221 -8.95 0.18 29.42
C LYS A 221 -8.09 0.16 28.15
N PRO A 222 -7.24 -0.87 27.97
CA PRO A 222 -6.52 -1.07 26.72
C PRO A 222 -7.48 -1.50 25.61
N LEU A 223 -7.01 -1.43 24.37
CA LEU A 223 -7.73 -1.99 23.22
C LEU A 223 -7.94 -3.51 23.36
N HIS A 224 -8.89 -4.03 22.61
CA HIS A 224 -9.15 -5.48 22.54
C HIS A 224 -7.90 -6.24 22.07
N SER A 225 -7.67 -7.44 22.61
CA SER A 225 -6.47 -8.24 22.32
C SER A 225 -6.27 -8.55 20.83
N VAL A 226 -7.37 -8.74 20.10
CA VAL A 226 -7.36 -8.84 18.63
C VAL A 226 -7.40 -7.43 18.04
N LEU A 227 -6.23 -6.95 17.59
CA LEU A 227 -6.05 -5.63 16.98
C LEU A 227 -6.44 -5.63 15.50
N SER A 228 -7.72 -5.44 15.20
CA SER A 228 -8.24 -5.40 13.83
C SER A 228 -7.71 -4.21 12.99
N LEU A 229 -7.10 -3.19 13.60
CA LEU A 229 -6.47 -2.08 12.88
C LEU A 229 -5.22 -2.52 12.09
N LEU A 230 -4.61 -3.65 12.44
CA LEU A 230 -3.47 -4.24 11.71
C LEU A 230 -3.89 -4.95 10.41
N SER A 231 -5.19 -4.97 10.08
CA SER A 231 -5.71 -5.73 8.94
C SER A 231 -5.14 -5.30 7.59
N TYR A 232 -4.66 -4.06 7.47
CA TYR A 232 -4.04 -3.56 6.23
C TYR A 232 -2.82 -4.39 5.79
N MET A 233 -2.06 -4.91 6.76
CA MET A 233 -0.83 -5.68 6.51
C MET A 233 -1.10 -7.18 6.38
N LEU A 234 -2.33 -7.64 6.65
CA LEU A 234 -2.66 -9.05 6.81
C LEU A 234 -3.66 -9.52 5.76
N LYS A 235 -3.35 -10.66 5.13
CA LYS A 235 -4.21 -11.22 4.07
C LYS A 235 -5.54 -11.78 4.60
N ALA A 236 -5.51 -12.38 5.79
CA ALA A 236 -6.67 -12.97 6.46
C ALA A 236 -6.71 -12.42 7.89
N PRO A 237 -7.26 -11.22 8.10
CA PRO A 237 -7.22 -10.56 9.40
C PRO A 237 -8.11 -11.30 10.40
N LEU A 238 -7.61 -11.42 11.63
CA LEU A 238 -8.40 -11.91 12.74
C LEU A 238 -9.20 -10.74 13.33
N VAL A 239 -10.47 -10.98 13.62
CA VAL A 239 -11.37 -9.99 14.21
C VAL A 239 -12.01 -10.54 15.48
N LYS A 240 -12.64 -9.66 16.25
CA LYS A 240 -13.35 -10.06 17.48
C LYS A 240 -14.46 -11.06 17.14
N PRO A 241 -14.70 -12.10 17.98
CA PRO A 241 -15.81 -13.02 17.77
C PRO A 241 -17.14 -12.27 17.62
N GLY A 242 -17.90 -12.61 16.58
CA GLY A 242 -19.18 -11.95 16.25
C GLY A 242 -19.07 -10.68 15.42
N THR A 243 -17.87 -10.24 15.04
CA THR A 243 -17.67 -9.14 14.09
C THR A 243 -17.28 -9.65 12.71
N GLU A 244 -17.68 -8.92 11.67
CA GLU A 244 -17.35 -9.27 10.29
C GLU A 244 -15.93 -8.84 9.92
N VAL A 245 -15.31 -9.61 9.03
CA VAL A 245 -14.00 -9.29 8.46
C VAL A 245 -14.15 -8.30 7.31
N ILE A 246 -13.29 -7.27 7.29
CA ILE A 246 -13.20 -6.30 6.19
C ILE A 246 -11.87 -6.54 5.48
N ASN A 247 -11.89 -6.92 4.21
CA ASN A 247 -10.66 -7.14 3.41
C ASN A 247 -10.36 -6.01 2.43
N ARG A 248 -11.29 -5.06 2.24
CA ARG A 248 -11.10 -3.92 1.31
C ARG A 248 -9.96 -3.03 1.80
N LEU A 249 -8.84 -3.04 1.08
CA LEU A 249 -7.60 -2.35 1.45
C LEU A 249 -7.80 -0.85 1.74
N ASN A 250 -8.53 -0.15 0.87
CA ASN A 250 -8.80 1.29 1.07
C ASN A 250 -9.64 1.57 2.33
N ARG A 251 -10.59 0.69 2.67
CA ARG A 251 -11.38 0.85 3.92
C ARG A 251 -10.50 0.62 5.15
N GLN A 252 -9.60 -0.34 5.09
CA GLN A 252 -8.65 -0.60 6.18
C GLN A 252 -7.70 0.61 6.37
N ARG A 253 -7.15 1.16 5.28
CA ARG A 253 -6.35 2.39 5.32
C ARG A 253 -7.13 3.57 5.91
N ASN A 254 -8.34 3.81 5.43
CA ASN A 254 -9.17 4.92 5.91
C ASN A 254 -9.54 4.76 7.39
N SER A 255 -9.78 3.52 7.85
CA SER A 255 -10.02 3.24 9.26
C SER A 255 -8.80 3.56 10.12
N LEU A 256 -7.60 3.24 9.63
CA LEU A 256 -6.35 3.57 10.32
C LEU A 256 -6.14 5.08 10.38
N GLU A 257 -6.34 5.78 9.25
CA GLU A 257 -6.26 7.24 9.17
C GLU A 257 -7.23 7.92 10.15
N ALA A 258 -8.50 7.51 10.13
CA ALA A 258 -9.52 8.04 11.03
C ALA A 258 -9.17 7.80 12.50
N PHE A 259 -8.62 6.62 12.83
CA PHE A 259 -8.21 6.29 14.19
C PHE A 259 -7.05 7.18 14.67
N LEU A 260 -6.02 7.37 13.84
CA LEU A 260 -4.87 8.21 14.19
C LEU A 260 -5.26 9.69 14.33
N LYS A 261 -6.17 10.18 13.48
CA LYS A 261 -6.75 11.52 13.60
C LYS A 261 -7.60 11.68 14.85
N ALA A 262 -8.39 10.68 15.20
CA ALA A 262 -9.19 10.70 16.43
C ALA A 262 -8.29 10.82 17.68
N CYS A 263 -7.10 10.20 17.67
CA CYS A 263 -6.11 10.35 18.74
C CYS A 263 -5.58 11.79 18.87
N LEU A 264 -5.63 12.58 17.79
CA LEU A 264 -5.27 14.01 17.77
C LEU A 264 -6.47 14.93 18.04
N GLY A 265 -7.67 14.38 18.24
CA GLY A 265 -8.90 15.17 18.35
C GLY A 265 -9.37 15.77 17.03
N LEU A 266 -8.88 15.27 15.89
CA LEU A 266 -9.32 15.68 14.56
C LEU A 266 -10.48 14.79 14.08
N GLU A 267 -11.44 15.40 13.39
CA GLU A 267 -12.53 14.67 12.75
C GLU A 267 -12.03 13.81 11.57
N GLY A 268 -12.81 12.79 11.22
CA GLY A 268 -12.54 11.97 10.05
C GLY A 268 -12.59 12.82 8.77
N SER A 269 -11.63 12.62 7.86
CA SER A 269 -11.66 13.32 6.57
C SER A 269 -12.83 12.82 5.74
N SER A 270 -13.76 13.72 5.42
CA SER A 270 -14.73 13.51 4.37
C SER A 270 -14.29 14.30 3.14
N ASP A 271 -14.09 13.65 1.99
CA ASP A 271 -13.82 14.31 0.71
C ASP A 271 -15.06 15.02 0.12
N LEU A 272 -15.97 15.46 0.99
CA LEU A 272 -17.17 16.21 0.64
C LEU A 272 -16.81 17.60 0.11
N LEU A 273 -15.73 18.21 0.60
CA LEU A 273 -15.19 19.50 0.13
C LEU A 273 -16.29 20.58 0.03
N LEU A 274 -17.18 20.63 1.01
CA LEU A 274 -18.36 21.51 0.97
C LEU A 274 -17.97 22.98 0.84
N GLU A 275 -16.80 23.36 1.36
CA GLU A 275 -16.24 24.71 1.25
C GLU A 275 -16.04 25.15 -0.21
N THR A 276 -15.84 24.20 -1.13
CA THR A 276 -15.70 24.48 -2.57
C THR A 276 -16.98 24.23 -3.37
N ARG A 277 -17.96 23.54 -2.78
CA ARG A 277 -19.19 23.10 -3.46
C ARG A 277 -20.44 23.86 -3.02
N LEU A 278 -20.32 24.66 -1.97
CA LEU A 278 -21.34 25.59 -1.49
C LEU A 278 -20.95 27.02 -1.89
N TRP A 279 -21.96 27.86 -2.06
CA TRP A 279 -21.82 29.27 -2.46
C TRP A 279 -21.53 30.17 -1.27
#